data_AF-A0A1E2SJ76-F1
#
_entry.id   AF-A0A1E2SJ76-F1
#
_cell.length_a   1.000
_cell.length_b   1.000
_cell.length_c   1.000
_cell.angle_alpha   90.00
_cell.angle_beta   90.00
_cell.angle_gamma   90.00
#
_symmetry.space_group_name_H-M   'P 1'
#
loop_
_entity.id
_entity.type
_entity.pdbx_description
1 polymer ?
#
loop_
_entity_poly.entity_id
_entity_poly.type
_entity_poly.pdbx_seq_one_letter_code
_entity_poly.pdbx_strand_id
1 'polypeptide(L)'
;MAGVNELQLLTTSIGEFAVDAIGRETINGLQVVMEAVDRLGHVSIALKDNSDAEQKRVLRELFDIERMYYDEAALAFQFIHELEPDIAAKANVPVYCYA
;
A
#
# COMPACT_ATOMS: atom_id res chain seq x y z
N MET A 1 13.03 20.08 8.15
CA MET A 1 11.76 19.88 7.41
C MET A 1 11.92 19.00 6.15
N ALA A 2 12.91 18.10 6.08
CA ALA A 2 13.14 17.25 4.89
C ALA A 2 12.44 15.88 4.95
N GLY A 3 12.35 15.25 6.13
CA GLY A 3 11.88 13.86 6.26
C GLY A 3 10.40 13.61 5.92
N VAL A 4 9.54 14.63 5.97
CA VAL A 4 8.10 14.47 5.61
C VAL A 4 7.92 14.32 4.10
N ASN A 5 8.72 15.03 3.29
CA ASN A 5 8.65 14.93 1.83
C ASN A 5 9.18 13.58 1.33
N GLU A 6 10.26 13.07 1.94
CA GLU A 6 10.85 11.77 1.55
C GLU A 6 9.91 10.61 1.85
N LEU A 7 9.27 10.59 3.03
CA LEU A 7 8.28 9.57 3.36
C LEU A 7 7.05 9.66 2.46
N GLN A 8 6.59 10.86 2.11
CA GLN A 8 5.46 11.04 1.21
C GLN A 8 5.76 10.57 -0.21
N LEU A 9 6.97 10.84 -0.71
CA LEU A 9 7.46 10.30 -1.98
C LEU A 9 7.52 8.77 -1.94
N LEU A 10 8.10 8.20 -0.88
CA LEU A 10 8.18 6.74 -0.71
C LEU A 10 6.79 6.10 -0.68
N THR A 11 5.85 6.68 0.08
CA THR A 11 4.46 6.22 0.18
C THR A 11 3.78 6.21 -1.19
N THR A 12 3.98 7.29 -1.96
CA THR A 12 3.40 7.43 -3.30
C THR A 12 4.01 6.42 -4.25
N SER A 13 5.33 6.27 -4.27
CA SER A 13 6.02 5.29 -5.12
C SER A 13 5.55 3.86 -4.83
N ILE A 14 5.51 3.45 -3.55
CA ILE A 14 5.02 2.12 -3.17
C ILE A 14 3.58 1.91 -3.65
N GLY A 15 2.72 2.92 -3.47
CA GLY A 15 1.34 2.89 -3.92
C GLY A 15 1.20 2.73 -5.44
N GLU A 16 1.94 3.53 -6.21
CA GLU A 16 1.92 3.46 -7.68
C GLU A 16 2.47 2.12 -8.20
N PHE A 17 3.58 1.63 -7.65
CA PHE A 17 4.14 0.33 -8.01
C PHE A 17 3.20 -0.82 -7.64
N ALA A 18 2.55 -0.76 -6.48
CA ALA A 18 1.58 -1.77 -6.07
C ALA A 18 0.36 -1.79 -7.02
N VAL A 19 -0.14 -0.62 -7.42
CA VAL A 19 -1.24 -0.53 -8.39
C VAL A 19 -0.83 -1.09 -9.75
N ASP A 20 0.39 -0.79 -10.22
CA ASP A 20 0.88 -1.26 -11.51
C ASP A 20 1.12 -2.78 -11.52
N ALA A 21 1.75 -3.33 -10.47
CA ALA A 21 2.04 -4.75 -10.38
C ALA A 21 0.77 -5.62 -10.27
N ILE A 22 -0.24 -5.15 -9.54
CA ILE A 22 -1.51 -5.87 -9.37
C ILE A 22 -2.41 -5.76 -10.62
N GLY A 23 -2.35 -4.62 -11.31
CA GLY A 23 -3.25 -4.26 -12.39
C GLY A 23 -4.45 -3.45 -11.88
N ARG A 24 -4.67 -2.30 -12.51
CA ARG A 24 -5.76 -1.35 -12.21
C ARG A 24 -7.14 -1.95 -12.43
N GLU A 25 -7.25 -2.90 -13.35
CA GLU A 25 -8.45 -3.64 -13.66
C GLU A 25 -8.85 -4.59 -12.52
N THR A 26 -7.88 -5.05 -11.72
CA THR A 26 -8.05 -6.03 -10.64
C THR A 26 -8.39 -5.37 -9.30
N ILE A 27 -7.89 -4.14 -9.10
CA ILE A 27 -8.08 -3.38 -7.87
C ILE A 27 -9.44 -2.68 -7.86
N ASN A 28 -10.16 -2.83 -6.75
CA ASN A 28 -11.31 -1.99 -6.40
C ASN A 28 -10.90 -0.79 -5.55
N GLY A 29 -9.86 -0.94 -4.72
CA GLY A 29 -9.22 0.15 -4.02
C GLY A 29 -7.87 -0.25 -3.41
N LEU A 30 -6.93 0.68 -3.32
CA LEU A 30 -5.66 0.48 -2.63
C LEU A 30 -5.33 1.69 -1.76
N GLN A 31 -4.85 1.44 -0.54
CA GLN A 31 -4.41 2.47 0.39
C GLN A 31 -3.05 2.09 0.95
N VAL A 32 -2.11 3.04 0.96
CA VAL A 32 -0.81 2.89 1.62
C VAL A 32 -0.70 3.96 2.69
N VAL A 33 -0.39 3.55 3.92
CA VAL A 33 -0.19 4.42 5.08
C VAL A 33 1.20 4.17 5.63
N MET A 34 2.05 5.20 5.66
CA MET A 34 3.42 5.06 6.15
C MET A 34 3.58 5.69 7.54
N GLU A 35 3.97 4.88 8.52
CA GLU A 35 4.31 5.36 9.86
C GLU A 35 5.75 5.89 9.89
N ALA A 36 5.92 7.16 10.29
CA ALA A 36 7.23 7.82 10.27
C ALA A 36 8.21 7.31 11.34
N VAL A 37 7.69 6.81 12.46
CA VAL A 37 8.51 6.40 13.63
C VAL A 37 9.23 5.08 13.33
N ASP A 38 8.47 4.08 12.87
CA ASP A 38 8.99 2.72 12.63
C ASP A 38 9.26 2.43 11.15
N ARG A 39 8.99 3.39 10.25
CA ARG A 39 9.03 3.22 8.79
C ARG A 39 8.27 1.98 8.33
N LEU A 40 7.09 1.80 8.91
CA LEU A 40 6.18 0.71 8.59
C LEU A 40 5.11 1.21 7.63
N GLY A 41 5.03 0.61 6.45
CA GLY A 41 4.03 0.87 5.42
C GLY A 41 2.89 -0.14 5.50
N HIS A 42 1.72 0.30 5.92
CA HIS A 42 0.50 -0.49 5.87
C HIS A 42 -0.15 -0.35 4.51
N VAL A 43 -0.26 -1.46 3.77
CA VAL A 43 -0.84 -1.52 2.43
C VAL A 43 -2.15 -2.28 2.51
N SER A 44 -3.26 -1.56 2.44
CA SER A 44 -4.61 -2.11 2.44
C SER A 44 -5.14 -2.22 1.02
N ILE A 45 -5.60 -3.40 0.63
CA ILE A 45 -5.98 -3.71 -0.76
C ILE A 45 -7.38 -4.30 -0.79
N ALA A 46 -8.27 -3.66 -1.55
CA ALA A 46 -9.56 -4.18 -1.93
C ALA A 46 -9.51 -4.65 -3.39
N LEU A 47 -9.73 -5.95 -3.60
CA LEU A 47 -9.77 -6.57 -4.93
C LEU A 47 -11.20 -6.66 -5.45
N LYS A 48 -11.38 -6.57 -6.77
CA LYS A 48 -12.70 -6.82 -7.40
C LYS A 48 -13.09 -8.29 -7.32
N ASP A 49 -12.12 -9.19 -7.54
CA ASP A 49 -12.25 -10.61 -7.23
C ASP A 49 -11.43 -10.93 -5.99
N ASN A 50 -12.12 -11.28 -4.91
CA ASN A 50 -11.49 -11.59 -3.63
C ASN A 50 -11.29 -13.10 -3.43
N SER A 51 -11.19 -13.86 -4.52
CA SER A 51 -10.89 -15.29 -4.48
C SER A 51 -9.49 -15.55 -3.90
N ASP A 52 -9.32 -16.69 -3.20
CA ASP A 52 -8.02 -17.09 -2.63
C ASP A 52 -6.91 -17.16 -3.69
N ALA A 53 -7.26 -17.53 -4.92
CA ALA A 53 -6.32 -17.61 -6.03
C ALA A 53 -5.80 -16.21 -6.40
N GLU A 54 -6.70 -15.23 -6.47
CA GLU A 54 -6.37 -13.85 -6.82
C GLU A 54 -5.57 -13.17 -5.69
N GLN A 55 -5.99 -13.35 -4.44
CA GLN A 55 -5.23 -12.88 -3.28
C GLN A 55 -3.80 -13.43 -3.28
N LYS A 56 -3.60 -14.73 -3.55
CA LYS A 56 -2.26 -15.34 -3.65
C LYS A 56 -1.45 -14.86 -4.84
N ARG A 57 -2.09 -14.45 -5.93
CA ARG A 57 -1.41 -13.82 -7.07
C ARG A 57 -0.90 -12.45 -6.65
N VAL A 58 -1.79 -11.61 -6.13
CA VAL A 58 -1.49 -10.26 -5.67
C VAL A 58 -0.43 -10.24 -4.57
N LEU A 59 -0.54 -11.14 -3.59
CA LEU A 59 0.45 -11.24 -2.51
C LEU A 59 1.86 -11.54 -3.04
N ARG A 60 1.99 -12.33 -4.12
CA ARG A 60 3.29 -12.62 -4.73
C ARG A 60 3.90 -11.39 -5.38
N GLU A 61 3.11 -10.64 -6.15
CA GLU A 61 3.56 -9.38 -6.76
C GLU A 61 3.99 -8.37 -5.69
N LEU A 62 3.24 -8.29 -4.59
CA LEU A 62 3.55 -7.39 -3.48
C LEU A 62 4.79 -7.78 -2.69
N PHE A 63 5.07 -9.08 -2.56
CA PHE A 63 6.33 -9.54 -1.95
C PHE A 63 7.55 -9.13 -2.77
N ASP A 64 7.44 -9.11 -4.10
CA ASP A 64 8.53 -8.60 -4.94
C ASP A 64 8.73 -7.09 -4.72
N ILE A 65 7.66 -6.32 -4.52
CA ILE A 65 7.73 -4.90 -4.16
C ILE A 65 8.34 -4.72 -2.76
N GLU A 66 7.89 -5.47 -1.76
CA GLU A 66 8.47 -5.43 -0.41
C GLU A 66 9.97 -5.66 -0.46
N ARG A 67 10.41 -6.64 -1.27
CA ARG A 67 11.83 -6.94 -1.43
C ARG A 67 12.61 -5.78 -2.07
N MET A 68 11.99 -4.97 -2.94
CA MET A 68 12.65 -3.78 -3.52
C MET A 68 12.82 -2.66 -2.49
N TYR A 69 11.86 -2.50 -1.56
CA TYR A 69 11.85 -1.41 -0.57
C TYR A 69 12.30 -1.85 0.83
N TYR A 70 12.74 -3.10 1.00
CA TYR A 70 13.04 -3.71 2.30
C TYR A 70 14.09 -2.93 3.11
N ASP A 71 15.08 -2.34 2.44
CA ASP A 71 16.10 -1.49 3.08
C ASP A 71 15.56 -0.13 3.53
N GLU A 72 14.41 0.32 3.00
CA GLU A 72 13.85 1.65 3.24
C GLU A 72 12.64 1.64 4.19
N ALA A 73 11.76 0.64 4.06
CA ALA A 73 10.55 0.49 4.87
C ALA A 73 10.12 -0.99 4.96
N ALA A 74 9.57 -1.37 6.11
CA ALA A 74 8.87 -2.64 6.25
C ALA A 74 7.44 -2.47 5.71
N LEU A 75 6.91 -3.45 4.96
CA LEU A 75 5.54 -3.38 4.42
C LEU A 75 4.65 -4.45 5.04
N ALA A 76 3.45 -4.06 5.46
CA ALA A 76 2.42 -4.95 5.96
C ALA A 76 1.24 -4.93 5.00
N PHE A 77 0.99 -6.05 4.33
CA PHE A 77 -0.12 -6.19 3.37
C PHE A 77 -1.37 -6.74 4.04
N GLN A 78 -2.51 -6.10 3.80
CA GLN A 78 -3.81 -6.55 4.29
C GLN A 78 -4.85 -6.49 3.16
N PHE A 79 -5.56 -7.59 2.95
CA PHE A 79 -6.74 -7.61 2.08
C PHE A 79 -7.98 -7.20 2.86
N ILE A 80 -8.73 -6.25 2.31
CA ILE A 80 -9.98 -5.74 2.89
C ILE A 80 -11.09 -5.76 1.86
N HIS A 81 -12.35 -5.74 2.32
CA HIS A 81 -13.50 -5.72 1.40
C HIS A 81 -13.78 -4.32 0.82
N GLU A 82 -13.58 -3.27 1.61
CA GLU A 82 -13.82 -1.89 1.21
C GLU A 82 -12.81 -0.98 1.91
N LEU A 83 -12.27 0.01 1.19
CA LEU A 83 -11.36 1.00 1.78
C LEU A 83 -12.14 1.91 2.74
N GLU A 84 -11.73 1.95 4.01
CA GLU A 84 -12.26 2.94 4.94
C GLU A 84 -11.54 4.28 4.71
N PRO A 85 -12.26 5.37 4.36
CA PRO A 85 -11.64 6.68 4.11
C PRO A 85 -11.08 7.33 5.40
N ASP A 86 -11.42 6.80 6.58
CA ASP A 86 -11.16 7.45 7.88
C ASP A 86 -9.76 7.18 8.45
N ILE A 87 -9.01 6.21 7.91
CA ILE A 87 -7.66 5.85 8.40
C ILE A 87 -6.67 7.00 8.14
N ALA A 88 -6.78 7.68 6.99
CA ALA A 88 -5.94 8.80 6.62
C ALA A 88 -6.16 10.04 7.50
N ALA A 89 -7.37 10.24 8.01
CA ALA A 89 -7.74 11.43 8.79
C ALA A 89 -7.25 11.39 10.24
N LYS A 90 -7.01 10.19 10.80
CA LYS A 90 -6.65 10.03 12.22
C LYS A 90 -5.15 10.05 12.51
N ALA A 91 -4.31 9.72 11.53
CA ALA A 91 -2.91 9.39 11.83
C ALA A 91 -1.89 10.52 11.54
N ASN A 92 -2.25 11.62 10.88
CA ASN A 92 -1.31 12.72 10.57
C ASN A 92 -0.01 12.21 9.87
N VAL A 93 -0.15 11.13 9.11
CA VAL A 93 0.91 10.39 8.41
C VAL A 93 0.72 10.48 6.90
N PRO A 94 1.77 10.26 6.10
CA PRO A 94 1.65 10.15 4.65
C PRO A 94 0.72 9.01 4.24
N VAL A 95 -0.21 9.32 3.32
CA VAL A 95 -1.16 8.36 2.77
C VAL A 95 -1.23 8.47 1.25
N TYR A 96 -1.26 7.33 0.59
CA TYR A 96 -1.62 7.18 -0.82
C TYR A 96 -2.94 6.41 -0.94
N CYS A 97 -3.85 6.86 -1.79
CA CYS A 97 -5.13 6.20 -2.06
C CYS A 97 -5.36 6.08 -3.57
N TYR A 98 -5.83 4.91 -4.00
CA TYR A 98 -6.29 4.62 -5.35
C TYR A 98 -7.70 4.02 -5.29
N ALA A 99 -8.62 4.57 -6.08
CA ALA A 99 -10.03 4.16 -6.19
C ALA A 99 -10.49 4.26 -7.66
#